data_AF-A0A960L106-F1
#
_entry.id   AF-A0A960L106-F1
#
_cell.length_a   1.000
_cell.length_b   1.000
_cell.length_c   1.000
_cell.angle_alpha   90.00
_cell.angle_beta   90.00
_cell.angle_gamma   90.00
#
_symmetry.space_group_name_H-M   'P 1'
#
loop_
_entity.id
_entity.type
_entity.pdbx_description
1 polymer ?
#
loop_
_entity_poly.entity_id
_entity_poly.type
_entity_poly.pdbx_seq_one_letter_code
_entity_poly.pdbx_strand_id
1 'polypeptide(L)'
;AVQVCETFKGPIASILKTGLMKFGDPKEEIEKSMENAAMHEIARLERGLPVLSSISNLAPILGFLGTVTGMINSFDALSQLNDPGAVAAGISQALITTAGGLIVAVPTLLAYSYFTTRVNAFIREIESASAVLMESFSQMERSY
;
A
#
# COMPACT_ATOMS: atom_id res chain seq x y z
N ALA A 1 -22.98 -24.24 3.42
CA ALA A 1 -21.68 -23.54 3.58
C ALA A 1 -21.25 -22.80 2.31
N VAL A 2 -21.06 -23.47 1.17
CA VAL A 2 -20.65 -22.84 -0.12
C VAL A 2 -21.62 -21.72 -0.56
N GLN A 3 -22.93 -21.96 -0.44
CA GLN A 3 -23.98 -20.99 -0.83
C GLN A 3 -23.96 -19.69 0.02
N VAL A 4 -23.49 -19.76 1.27
CA VAL A 4 -23.32 -18.58 2.14
C VAL A 4 -22.09 -17.78 1.70
N CYS A 5 -21.01 -18.44 1.30
CA CYS A 5 -19.81 -17.79 0.74
C CYS A 5 -20.10 -17.11 -0.60
N GLU A 6 -21.06 -17.60 -1.38
CA GLU A 6 -21.50 -16.93 -2.62
C GLU A 6 -22.33 -15.67 -2.38
N THR A 7 -22.91 -15.53 -1.20
CA THR A 7 -23.71 -14.35 -0.82
C THR A 7 -22.81 -13.17 -0.42
N PHE A 8 -21.59 -13.43 0.07
CA PHE A 8 -20.61 -12.42 0.46
C PHE A 8 -19.52 -12.25 -0.61
N LYS A 9 -19.50 -11.13 -1.32
CA LYS A 9 -18.45 -10.79 -2.32
C LYS A 9 -17.16 -10.27 -1.66
N GLY A 10 -16.68 -10.94 -0.62
CA GLY A 10 -15.50 -10.56 0.15
C GLY A 10 -14.27 -11.43 -0.18
N PRO A 11 -13.04 -10.93 -0.01
CA PRO A 11 -11.79 -11.69 -0.18
C PRO A 11 -11.80 -13.01 0.62
N ILE A 12 -12.28 -12.92 1.86
CA ILE A 12 -12.40 -14.03 2.80
C ILE A 12 -13.35 -15.11 2.25
N ALA A 13 -14.48 -14.71 1.65
CA ALA A 13 -15.47 -15.65 1.12
C ALA A 13 -14.96 -16.42 -0.12
N SER A 14 -14.14 -15.77 -0.95
CA SER A 14 -13.47 -16.41 -2.11
C SER A 14 -12.49 -17.49 -1.66
N ILE A 15 -11.71 -17.21 -0.61
CA ILE A 15 -10.70 -18.12 -0.05
C ILE A 15 -11.38 -19.29 0.66
N LEU A 16 -12.39 -19.02 1.50
CA LEU A 16 -13.17 -20.06 2.18
C LEU A 16 -13.91 -20.96 1.19
N LYS A 17 -14.45 -20.42 0.09
CA LYS A 17 -15.08 -21.22 -0.97
C LYS A 17 -14.06 -22.17 -1.62
N THR A 18 -12.83 -21.71 -1.86
CA THR A 18 -11.77 -22.54 -2.44
C THR A 18 -11.40 -23.70 -1.51
N GLY A 19 -11.29 -23.44 -0.20
CA GLY A 19 -11.08 -24.48 0.81
C GLY A 19 -12.24 -25.48 0.91
N LEU A 20 -13.48 -24.99 0.88
CA LEU A 20 -14.69 -25.85 0.92
C LEU A 20 -14.87 -26.71 -0.34
N MET A 21 -14.47 -26.24 -1.52
CA MET A 21 -14.59 -27.01 -2.77
C MET A 21 -13.57 -28.15 -2.88
N LYS A 22 -12.44 -28.06 -2.15
CA LYS A 22 -11.42 -29.12 -2.08
C LYS A 22 -11.55 -30.02 -0.85
N PHE A 23 -12.70 -29.99 -0.19
CA PHE A 23 -12.97 -30.85 0.96
C PHE A 23 -12.84 -32.34 0.56
N GLY A 24 -11.91 -33.05 1.20
CA GLY A 24 -11.57 -34.45 0.90
C GLY A 24 -10.19 -34.66 0.26
N ASP A 25 -9.55 -33.59 -0.23
CA ASP A 25 -8.14 -33.62 -0.63
C ASP A 25 -7.22 -33.67 0.61
N PRO A 26 -5.96 -34.12 0.48
CA PRO A 26 -4.99 -34.04 1.57
C PRO A 26 -4.90 -32.63 2.15
N LYS A 27 -4.83 -32.51 3.48
CA LYS A 27 -4.77 -31.24 4.22
C LYS A 27 -3.80 -30.23 3.61
N GLU A 28 -2.61 -30.69 3.22
CA GLU A 28 -1.55 -29.88 2.61
C GLU A 28 -1.97 -29.27 1.25
N GLU A 29 -2.77 -29.99 0.46
CA GLU A 29 -3.26 -29.52 -0.84
C GLU A 29 -4.36 -28.46 -0.69
N ILE A 30 -5.24 -28.63 0.31
CA ILE A 30 -6.27 -27.65 0.67
C ILE A 30 -5.60 -26.35 1.14
N GLU A 31 -4.66 -26.45 2.07
CA GLU A 31 -3.92 -25.32 2.64
C GLU A 31 -3.20 -24.53 1.55
N LYS A 32 -2.45 -25.21 0.69
CA LYS A 32 -1.75 -24.59 -0.44
C LYS A 32 -2.69 -23.91 -1.43
N SER A 33 -3.86 -24.49 -1.68
CA SER A 33 -4.86 -23.90 -2.57
C SER A 33 -5.48 -22.64 -1.98
N MET A 34 -5.74 -22.64 -0.67
CA MET A 34 -6.25 -21.47 0.06
C MET A 34 -5.20 -20.35 0.14
N GLU A 35 -3.94 -20.70 0.40
CA GLU A 35 -2.82 -19.75 0.43
C GLU A 35 -2.64 -19.05 -0.93
N ASN A 36 -2.65 -19.82 -2.03
CA ASN A 36 -2.58 -19.25 -3.38
C ASN A 36 -3.74 -18.28 -3.67
N ALA A 37 -4.97 -18.64 -3.28
CA ALA A 37 -6.13 -17.76 -3.42
C ALA A 37 -5.99 -16.49 -2.56
N ALA A 38 -5.46 -16.62 -1.34
CA ALA A 38 -5.19 -15.50 -0.45
C ALA A 38 -4.15 -14.55 -1.06
N MET A 39 -3.04 -15.05 -1.58
CA MET A 39 -2.01 -14.24 -2.23
C MET A 39 -2.58 -13.43 -3.40
N HIS A 40 -3.46 -14.01 -4.21
CA HIS A 40 -4.10 -13.30 -5.32
C HIS A 40 -5.00 -12.14 -4.85
N GLU A 41 -5.79 -12.34 -3.81
CA GLU A 41 -6.65 -11.27 -3.27
C GLU A 41 -5.84 -10.20 -2.53
N ILE A 42 -4.78 -10.58 -1.80
CA ILE A 42 -3.87 -9.66 -1.13
C ILE A 42 -3.17 -8.77 -2.16
N ALA A 43 -2.61 -9.36 -3.23
CA ALA A 43 -1.98 -8.59 -4.30
C ALA A 43 -2.94 -7.57 -4.94
N ARG A 44 -4.23 -7.92 -5.04
CA ARG A 44 -5.26 -7.02 -5.55
C ARG A 44 -5.56 -5.86 -4.58
N LEU A 45 -5.55 -6.11 -3.27
CA LEU A 45 -5.70 -5.09 -2.23
C LEU A 45 -4.47 -4.16 -2.17
N GLU A 46 -3.28 -4.69 -2.41
CA GLU A 46 -2.02 -3.94 -2.34
C GLU A 46 -1.70 -3.13 -3.60
N ARG A 47 -2.36 -3.39 -4.74
CA ARG A 47 -2.03 -2.80 -6.05
C ARG A 47 -1.80 -1.28 -6.06
N GLY A 48 -2.50 -0.53 -5.22
CA GLY A 48 -2.37 0.93 -5.11
C GLY A 48 -1.29 1.42 -4.13
N LEU A 49 -0.92 0.61 -3.13
CA LEU A 49 -0.01 1.01 -2.05
C LEU A 49 1.40 1.39 -2.54
N PRO A 50 2.03 0.66 -3.48
CA PRO A 50 3.36 1.03 -3.98
C PRO A 50 3.40 2.43 -4.62
N VAL A 51 2.30 2.83 -5.28
CA VAL A 51 2.20 4.16 -5.91
C VAL A 51 2.16 5.25 -4.85
N LEU A 52 1.33 5.10 -3.80
CA LEU A 52 1.29 6.06 -2.70
C LEU A 52 2.65 6.15 -1.99
N SER A 53 3.28 5.01 -1.71
CA SER A 53 4.62 4.95 -1.13
C SER A 53 5.62 5.72 -1.99
N SER A 54 5.63 5.47 -3.30
CA SER A 54 6.54 6.14 -4.23
C SER A 54 6.32 7.65 -4.25
N ILE A 55 5.07 8.12 -4.35
CA ILE A 55 4.75 9.56 -4.36
C ILE A 55 5.19 10.22 -3.05
N SER A 56 4.92 9.57 -1.91
CA SER A 56 5.29 10.10 -0.59
C SER A 56 6.80 10.30 -0.43
N ASN A 57 7.61 9.44 -1.07
CA ASN A 57 9.07 9.51 -1.05
C ASN A 57 9.65 10.44 -2.11
N LEU A 58 9.03 10.52 -3.30
CA LEU A 58 9.51 11.32 -4.43
C LEU A 58 9.11 12.79 -4.32
N ALA A 59 7.95 13.12 -3.75
CA ALA A 59 7.48 14.50 -3.65
C ALA A 59 8.45 15.44 -2.89
N PRO A 60 9.06 15.05 -1.75
CA PRO A 60 10.08 15.86 -1.08
C PRO A 60 11.35 16.04 -1.93
N ILE A 61 11.76 14.99 -2.64
CA ILE A 61 12.95 15.03 -3.51
C ILE A 61 12.74 16.01 -4.67
N LEU A 62 11.53 16.04 -5.23
CA LEU A 62 11.15 17.04 -6.24
C LEU A 62 11.12 18.47 -5.67
N GLY A 63 10.65 18.65 -4.43
CA GLY A 63 10.71 19.94 -3.73
C GLY A 63 12.15 20.42 -3.51
N PHE A 64 13.05 19.49 -3.16
CA PHE A 64 14.49 19.76 -3.04
C PHE A 64 15.15 20.06 -4.39
N LEU A 65 14.75 19.40 -5.48
CA LEU A 65 15.20 19.79 -6.82
C LEU A 65 14.81 21.25 -7.14
N GLY A 66 13.61 21.66 -6.72
CA GLY A 66 13.16 23.04 -6.82
C GLY A 66 14.05 24.04 -6.09
N THR A 67 14.60 23.70 -4.91
CA THR A 67 15.54 24.59 -4.21
C THR A 67 16.86 24.71 -4.92
N VAL A 68 17.41 23.60 -5.41
CA VAL A 68 18.68 23.59 -6.15
C VAL A 68 18.57 24.46 -7.39
N THR A 69 17.51 24.29 -8.18
CA THR A 69 17.28 25.09 -9.39
C THR A 69 17.02 26.57 -9.08
N GLY A 70 16.26 26.89 -8.03
CA GLY A 70 16.04 28.26 -7.57
C GLY A 70 17.32 28.95 -7.12
N MET A 71 18.20 28.25 -6.40
CA MET A 71 19.50 28.79 -5.99
C MET A 71 20.45 29.00 -7.17
N ILE A 72 20.49 28.08 -8.15
CA ILE A 72 21.30 28.27 -9.37
C ILE A 72 20.91 29.57 -10.08
N ASN A 73 19.62 29.76 -10.33
CA ASN A 73 19.11 30.97 -10.99
C ASN A 73 19.40 32.24 -10.18
N SER A 74 19.37 32.14 -8.85
CA SER A 74 19.67 33.26 -7.93
C SER A 74 21.13 33.71 -8.07
N PHE A 75 22.07 32.76 -8.11
CA PHE A 75 23.49 33.07 -8.25
C PHE A 75 23.84 33.57 -9.65
N ASP A 76 23.20 33.04 -10.69
CA ASP A 76 23.35 33.55 -12.05
C ASP A 76 22.89 35.01 -12.15
N ALA A 77 21.72 35.34 -11.58
CA ALA A 77 21.21 36.71 -11.55
C ALA A 77 22.13 37.66 -10.77
N LEU A 78 22.68 37.22 -9.63
CA LEU A 78 23.67 37.99 -8.88
C LEU A 78 24.91 38.29 -9.72
N SER A 79 25.42 37.29 -10.45
CA SER A 79 26.64 37.43 -11.25
C SER A 79 26.48 38.38 -12.44
N GLN A 80 25.28 38.49 -13.01
CA GLN A 80 25.00 39.32 -14.19
C GLN A 80 24.54 40.73 -13.83
N LEU A 81 23.69 40.87 -12.81
CA LEU A 81 23.03 42.14 -12.46
C LEU A 81 23.66 42.83 -11.26
N ASN A 82 24.54 42.16 -10.51
CA ASN A 82 25.07 42.63 -9.23
C ASN A 82 23.96 43.06 -8.25
N ASP A 83 22.76 42.48 -8.38
CA ASP A 83 21.58 42.82 -7.59
C ASP A 83 21.35 41.80 -6.46
N PRO A 84 21.59 42.17 -5.19
CA PRO A 84 21.34 41.30 -4.04
C PRO A 84 19.85 40.99 -3.85
N GLY A 85 18.94 41.83 -4.37
CA GLY A 85 17.50 41.62 -4.29
C GLY A 85 17.04 40.40 -5.07
N ALA A 86 17.66 40.14 -6.23
CA ALA A 86 17.39 38.97 -7.06
C ALA A 86 17.70 37.64 -6.32
N VAL A 87 18.73 37.64 -5.47
CA VAL A 87 19.10 36.47 -4.66
C VAL A 87 18.04 36.17 -3.60
N ALA A 88 17.60 37.20 -2.88
CA ALA A 88 16.56 37.06 -1.86
C ALA A 88 15.26 36.51 -2.46
N ALA A 89 14.89 36.98 -3.65
CA ALA A 89 13.72 36.50 -4.37
C ALA A 89 13.84 35.01 -4.76
N GLY A 90 14.98 34.58 -5.31
CA GLY A 90 15.14 33.18 -5.72
C GLY A 90 15.31 32.20 -4.56
N ILE A 91 15.87 32.63 -3.41
CA ILE A 91 15.83 31.86 -2.16
C ILE A 91 14.38 31.71 -1.66
N SER A 92 13.59 32.78 -1.70
CA SER A 92 12.17 32.71 -1.31
C SER A 92 11.40 31.72 -2.18
N GLN A 93 11.62 31.76 -3.51
CA GLN A 93 11.01 30.82 -4.44
C GLN A 93 11.43 29.36 -4.16
N ALA A 94 12.72 29.13 -3.90
CA ALA A 94 13.26 27.82 -3.54
C ALA A 94 12.55 27.23 -2.31
N LEU A 95 12.35 28.04 -1.26
CA LEU A 95 11.65 27.60 -0.04
C LEU A 95 10.18 27.24 -0.31
N ILE A 96 9.49 28.00 -1.16
CA ILE A 96 8.10 27.71 -1.55
C ILE A 96 8.01 26.36 -2.26
N THR A 97 8.95 26.04 -3.17
CA THR A 97 8.96 24.72 -3.84
C THR A 97 9.18 23.56 -2.86
N THR A 98 10.00 23.72 -1.81
CA THR A 98 10.15 22.69 -0.76
C THR A 98 8.88 22.52 0.04
N ALA A 99 8.25 23.63 0.45
CA ALA A 99 6.98 23.59 1.15
C ALA A 99 5.92 22.86 0.31
N GLY A 100 5.86 23.13 -1.00
CA GLY A 100 4.99 22.42 -1.93
C GLY A 100 5.21 20.91 -1.96
N GLY A 101 6.47 20.46 -2.04
CA GLY A 101 6.83 19.04 -1.99
C GLY A 101 6.39 18.36 -0.69
N LEU A 102 6.56 19.03 0.45
CA LEU A 102 6.14 18.52 1.76
C LEU A 102 4.61 18.49 1.93
N ILE A 103 3.91 19.50 1.41
CA ILE A 103 2.44 19.57 1.43
C ILE A 103 1.82 18.37 0.69
N VAL A 104 2.45 17.87 -0.36
CA VAL A 104 1.99 16.66 -1.08
C VAL A 104 2.46 15.38 -0.37
N ALA A 105 3.70 15.36 0.11
CA ALA A 105 4.30 14.17 0.72
C ALA A 105 3.58 13.73 2.00
N VAL A 106 3.27 14.68 2.90
CA VAL A 106 2.70 14.37 4.22
C VAL A 106 1.32 13.71 4.13
N PRO A 107 0.33 14.27 3.40
CA PRO A 107 -0.97 13.61 3.24
C PRO A 107 -0.87 12.27 2.54
N THR A 108 0.02 12.15 1.54
CA THR A 108 0.22 10.90 0.80
C THR A 108 0.80 9.81 1.72
N LEU A 109 1.76 10.16 2.58
CA LEU A 109 2.34 9.23 3.55
C LEU A 109 1.29 8.77 4.57
N LEU A 110 0.46 9.69 5.07
CA LEU A 110 -0.64 9.35 5.99
C LEU A 110 -1.65 8.41 5.33
N ALA A 111 -2.04 8.68 4.08
CA ALA A 111 -2.91 7.81 3.31
C ALA A 111 -2.28 6.42 3.11
N TYR A 112 -1.00 6.35 2.74
CA TYR A 112 -0.27 5.09 2.60
C TYR A 112 -0.30 4.26 3.90
N SER A 113 0.04 4.88 5.05
CA SER A 113 0.01 4.20 6.35
C SER A 113 -1.39 3.74 6.74
N TYR A 114 -2.42 4.54 6.47
CA TYR A 114 -3.81 4.18 6.72
C TYR A 114 -4.25 2.96 5.90
N PHE A 115 -4.03 2.99 4.58
CA PHE A 115 -4.43 1.88 3.71
C PHE A 115 -3.63 0.61 3.99
N THR A 116 -2.33 0.72 4.27
CA THR A 116 -1.49 -0.42 4.66
C THR A 116 -2.02 -1.08 5.94
N THR A 117 -2.41 -0.27 6.94
CA THR A 117 -3.01 -0.79 8.18
C THR A 117 -4.32 -1.54 7.92
N ARG A 118 -5.15 -1.02 7.00
CA ARG A 118 -6.42 -1.66 6.60
C ARG A 118 -6.19 -2.97 5.86
N VAL A 119 -5.26 -3.00 4.90
CA VAL A 119 -4.90 -4.24 4.17
C VAL A 119 -4.37 -5.29 5.14
N ASN A 120 -3.48 -4.92 6.06
CA ASN A 120 -2.97 -5.82 7.09
C ASN A 120 -4.08 -6.36 8.01
N ALA A 121 -5.12 -5.58 8.28
CA ALA A 121 -6.29 -6.08 9.03
C ALA A 121 -7.06 -7.15 8.24
N PHE A 122 -7.28 -6.93 6.94
CA PHE A 122 -7.90 -7.94 6.07
C PHE A 122 -7.07 -9.22 5.97
N ILE A 123 -5.74 -9.12 5.89
CA ILE A 123 -4.84 -10.28 5.88
C ILE A 123 -5.04 -11.11 7.15
N ARG A 124 -5.06 -10.46 8.33
CA ARG A 124 -5.29 -11.17 9.61
C ARG A 124 -6.65 -11.84 9.67
N GLU A 125 -7.70 -11.22 9.12
CA GLU A 125 -9.03 -11.83 9.06
C GLU A 125 -9.05 -13.07 8.15
N ILE A 126 -8.34 -13.01 7.00
CA ILE A 126 -8.17 -14.15 6.08
C ILE A 126 -7.44 -15.30 6.78
N GLU A 127 -6.33 -15.02 7.45
CA GLU A 127 -5.54 -16.03 8.18
C GLU A 127 -6.37 -16.69 9.27
N SER A 128 -7.09 -15.89 10.07
CA SER A 128 -7.95 -16.39 11.14
C SER A 128 -9.08 -17.27 10.60
N ALA A 129 -9.76 -16.82 9.54
CA ALA A 129 -10.84 -17.60 8.92
C ALA A 129 -10.33 -18.91 8.32
N SER A 130 -9.14 -18.88 7.71
CA SER A 130 -8.49 -20.08 7.15
C SER A 130 -8.11 -21.07 8.24
N ALA A 131 -7.56 -20.60 9.36
CA ALA A 131 -7.21 -21.44 10.50
C ALA A 131 -8.44 -22.16 11.09
N VAL A 132 -9.57 -21.44 11.27
CA VAL A 132 -10.83 -22.01 11.78
C VAL A 132 -11.37 -23.10 10.84
N LEU A 133 -11.30 -22.88 9.53
CA LEU A 133 -11.75 -23.85 8.54
C LEU A 133 -10.88 -25.12 8.56
N MET A 134 -9.55 -24.97 8.63
CA MET A 134 -8.62 -26.09 8.71
C MET A 134 -8.76 -26.88 10.02
N GLU A 135 -9.01 -26.19 11.14
CA GLU A 135 -9.31 -26.85 12.40
C GLU A 135 -10.60 -27.69 12.30
N SER A 136 -11.65 -27.11 11.72
CA SER A 136 -12.93 -27.81 11.50
C SER A 136 -12.78 -29.06 10.63
N PHE A 137 -11.96 -29.01 9.58
CA PHE A 137 -11.66 -30.17 8.74
C PHE A 137 -10.92 -31.26 9.53
N SER A 138 -9.92 -30.88 10.34
CA SER A 138 -9.18 -31.84 11.17
C SER A 138 -10.04 -32.52 12.25
N GLN A 139 -11.04 -31.82 12.78
CA GLN A 139 -11.98 -32.37 13.75
C GLN A 139 -12.93 -33.38 13.09
N MET A 140 -13.36 -33.14 11.85
CA MET A 140 -14.19 -34.09 11.10
C MET A 140 -13.43 -35.36 10.72
N GLU A 141 -12.17 -35.25 10.29
CA GLU A 141 -11.32 -36.43 10.00
C GLU A 141 -11.08 -37.29 11.24
N ARG A 142 -10.97 -36.70 12.44
CA ARG A 142 -10.83 -37.46 13.70
C ARG A 142 -12.12 -38.14 14.17
N SER A 143 -13.28 -37.75 13.64
CA SER A 143 -14.58 -38.27 14.05
C SER A 143 -15.07 -39.45 13.18
N TYR A 144 -14.29 -39.83 12.16
CA TYR A 144 -14.47 -41.01 11.31
C TYR A 144 -13.34 -42.02 11.56
#